data_AF-A0AAU1UJ42-F1
#
_entry.id   AF-A0AAU1UJ42-F1
#
_cell.length_a   1.000
_cell.length_b   1.000
_cell.length_c   1.000
_cell.angle_alpha   90.00
_cell.angle_beta   90.00
_cell.angle_gamma   90.00
#
_symmetry.space_group_name_H-M   'P 1'
#
loop_
_entity.id
_entity.type
_entity.pdbx_description
1 polymer ?
#
loop_
_entity_poly.entity_id
_entity_poly.type
_entity_poly.pdbx_seq_one_letter_code
_entity_poly.pdbx_strand_id
1 'polypeptide(L)' 'MLIEQGINLVSGPFAEEYAPGALLLFRAADKQSALAATEKDPFRLNGLVSDVSVREWIPVLGPLAGQLS' A
#
# COMPACT_ATOMS: atom_id res chain seq x y z
N MET A 1 -0.47 15.00 1.93
CA MET A 1 -1.09 13.67 1.69
C MET A 1 -0.01 12.62 1.43
N LEU A 2 -0.26 11.32 1.64
CA LEU A 2 0.78 10.27 1.46
C LEU A 2 1.38 10.24 0.04
N ILE A 3 0.60 10.62 -0.97
CA ILE A 3 1.05 10.82 -2.36
C ILE A 3 2.07 11.96 -2.47
N GLU A 4 1.80 13.11 -1.83
CA GLU A 4 2.70 14.28 -1.84
C GLU A 4 4.02 14.02 -1.10
N GLN A 5 4.00 13.10 -0.14
CA GLN A 5 5.19 12.66 0.59
C GLN A 5 5.99 11.59 -0.17
N GLY A 6 5.52 11.14 -1.33
CA GLY A 6 6.13 10.05 -2.10
C GLY A 6 6.08 8.69 -1.39
N ILE A 7 5.20 8.54 -0.39
CA ILE A 7 5.04 7.30 0.37
C ILE A 7 4.11 6.36 -0.39
N ASN A 8 2.93 6.83 -0.81
CA ASN A 8 2.04 6.05 -1.66
C ASN A 8 2.47 6.19 -3.12
N LEU A 9 2.88 5.09 -3.75
CA LEU A 9 3.30 5.09 -5.15
C LEU A 9 2.13 4.76 -6.07
N VAL A 10 1.35 3.74 -5.70
CA VAL A 10 0.18 3.26 -6.43
C VAL A 10 -0.79 2.62 -5.43
N SER A 11 -2.08 2.88 -5.58
CA SER A 11 -3.11 2.22 -4.77
C SER A 11 -4.41 2.06 -5.54
N GLY A 12 -5.16 1.00 -5.25
CA GLY A 12 -6.48 0.79 -5.82
C GLY A 12 -7.21 -0.42 -5.22
N PRO A 13 -8.53 -0.51 -5.42
CA PRO A 13 -9.30 -1.68 -5.01
C PRO A 13 -8.92 -2.90 -5.86
N PHE A 14 -9.10 -4.10 -5.31
CA PHE A 14 -9.16 -5.29 -6.14
C PHE A 14 -10.40 -5.24 -7.05
N ALA A 15 -10.33 -5.92 -8.19
CA ALA A 15 -11.48 -6.07 -9.08
C ALA A 15 -12.63 -6.81 -8.39
N GLU A 16 -13.86 -6.61 -8.86
CA GLU A 16 -15.08 -7.11 -8.22
C GLU A 16 -15.13 -8.64 -8.07
N GLU A 17 -14.40 -9.39 -8.90
CA GLU A 17 -14.31 -10.85 -8.79
C GLU A 17 -13.50 -11.36 -7.58
N TYR A 18 -12.72 -10.50 -6.92
CA TYR A 18 -11.89 -10.86 -5.76
C TYR A 18 -12.58 -10.49 -4.45
N ALA A 19 -12.06 -11.05 -3.35
CA ALA A 19 -12.48 -10.62 -2.02
C ALA A 19 -12.30 -9.09 -1.87
N PRO A 20 -13.28 -8.38 -1.28
CA PRO A 20 -13.20 -6.94 -1.09
C PRO A 20 -11.91 -6.53 -0.38
N GLY A 21 -11.21 -5.56 -0.95
CA GLY A 21 -9.96 -5.07 -0.41
C GLY A 21 -9.25 -4.13 -1.37
N ALA A 22 -8.06 -3.69 -0.97
CA ALA A 22 -7.22 -2.81 -1.75
C ALA A 22 -5.77 -3.30 -1.74
N LEU A 23 -5.05 -2.99 -2.82
CA LEU A 23 -3.61 -3.11 -2.90
C LEU A 23 -2.99 -1.71 -2.85
N LEU A 24 -1.96 -1.56 -2.03
CA LEU A 24 -1.20 -0.33 -1.90
C LEU A 24 0.29 -0.68 -2.06
N LEU A 25 0.98 0.05 -2.93
CA LEU A 25 2.42 -0.01 -3.12
C LEU A 25 3.03 1.21 -2.45
N PHE A 26 3.68 0.99 -1.31
CA PHE A 26 4.30 2.06 -0.52
C PHE A 26 5.82 2.01 -0.60
N ARG A 27 6.45 3.19 -0.59
CA ARG A 27 7.85 3.36 -0.25
C ARG A 27 7.96 3.57 1.26
N ALA A 28 8.65 2.66 1.92
CA ALA A 28 8.84 2.66 3.37
C ALA A 28 10.22 2.07 3.71
N ALA A 29 10.77 2.45 4.87
CA ALA A 29 12.05 1.93 5.32
C ALA A 29 11.96 0.46 5.78
N ASP A 30 10.78 0.06 6.25
CA ASP A 30 10.51 -1.26 6.78
C ASP A 30 9.00 -1.56 6.81
N LYS A 31 8.65 -2.78 7.22
CA LYS A 31 7.25 -3.22 7.37
C LYS A 31 6.46 -2.36 8.37
N GLN A 32 7.09 -1.91 9.45
CA GLN A 32 6.41 -1.18 10.52
C GLN A 32 6.01 0.23 10.07
N SER A 33 6.91 0.93 9.39
CA SER A 33 6.66 2.24 8.79
C SER A 33 5.60 2.19 7.70
N ALA A 34 5.59 1.13 6.87
CA ALA A 34 4.51 0.90 5.90
C ALA A 34 3.16 0.69 6.60
N LEU A 35 3.11 -0.11 7.67
CA LEU A 35 1.88 -0.31 8.44
C LEU A 35 1.39 0.98 9.09
N ALA A 36 2.29 1.73 9.74
CA ALA A 36 1.99 3.00 10.38
C ALA A 36 1.45 4.04 9.38
N ALA A 37 1.94 4.04 8.14
CA ALA A 37 1.42 4.91 7.09
C ALA A 37 -0.07 4.66 6.78
N THR A 38 -0.55 3.43 6.97
CA THR A 38 -1.97 3.11 6.77
C THR A 38 -2.85 3.47 7.96
N GLU A 39 -2.32 3.65 9.17
CA GLU A 39 -3.13 3.85 10.40
C GLU A 39 -4.02 5.10 10.34
N LYS A 40 -3.65 6.08 9.51
CA LYS A 40 -4.42 7.32 9.29
C LYS A 40 -5.44 7.21 8.17
N ASP A 41 -5.59 6.04 7.55
CA ASP A 41 -6.59 5.79 6.52
C ASP A 41 -8.01 5.91 7.12
N PRO A 42 -8.88 6.79 6.57
CA PRO A 42 -10.26 6.90 7.01
C PRO A 42 -11.02 5.57 7.03
N PHE A 43 -10.76 4.65 6.10
CA PHE A 43 -11.40 3.33 6.10
C PHE A 43 -10.99 2.52 7.33
N ARG A 44 -9.73 2.61 7.77
CA ARG A 44 -9.26 1.96 9.00
C ARG A 44 -9.81 2.64 10.25
N LEU A 45 -9.77 3.97 10.30
CA LEU A 45 -10.26 4.74 11.43
C LEU A 45 -11.76 4.55 11.67
N ASN A 46 -12.54 4.36 10.60
CA ASN A 46 -13.98 4.07 10.69
C ASN A 46 -14.30 2.57 10.82
N GLY A 47 -13.30 1.70 11.02
CA GLY A 47 -13.50 0.26 11.24
C GLY A 47 -14.00 -0.51 10.01
N LEU A 48 -13.82 0.03 8.80
CA LEU A 48 -14.25 -0.58 7.53
C LEU A 48 -13.23 -1.59 6.98
N VAL A 49 -12.04 -1.66 7.59
CA VAL A 49 -10.97 -2.59 7.22
C VAL A 49 -10.84 -3.65 8.30
N SER A 50 -11.11 -4.90 7.93
CA SER A 50 -11.07 -6.05 8.85
C SER A 50 -9.65 -6.54 9.14
N ASP A 51 -8.74 -6.46 8.17
CA ASP A 51 -7.34 -6.87 8.31
C ASP A 51 -6.42 -6.02 7.43
N VAL A 52 -5.17 -5.82 7.87
CA VAL A 52 -4.11 -5.24 7.04
C VAL A 52 -2.86 -6.08 7.17
N SER A 53 -2.43 -6.63 6.04
CA SER A 53 -1.17 -7.36 5.92
C SER A 53 -0.18 -6.57 5.08
N VAL A 54 1.08 -6.56 5.53
CA VAL A 54 2.18 -5.87 4.84
C VAL A 54 3.26 -6.89 4.51
N ARG A 55 3.72 -6.87 3.26
CA ARG A 55 4.80 -7.72 2.74
C ARG A 55 5.76 -6.84 1.97
N GLU A 56 7.06 -7.05 2.18
CA GLU A 56 8.08 -6.43 1.35
C GLU A 56 7.97 -6.98 -0.07
N TRP A 57 8.11 -6.10 -1.05
CA TRP A 57 8.10 -6.46 -2.46
C TRP A 57 9.36 -5.90 -3.13
N ILE A 58 10.10 -6.78 -3.80
CA ILE A 58 11.35 -6.45 -4.50
C ILE A 58 11.07 -6.57 -6.01
N PRO A 59 10.86 -5.46 -6.73
CA PRO A 59 10.62 -5.50 -8.17
C PRO A 59 11.89 -5.88 -8.92
N VAL A 60 11.85 -6.96 -9.70
CA VAL A 60 13.01 -7.44 -10.48
C VAL A 60 12.89 -7.09 -11.97
N LEU A 61 11.67 -7.12 -12.53
CA LEU A 61 11.42 -6.91 -13.95
C LEU A 61 10.25 -5.95 -14.17
N GLY A 62 10.30 -5.23 -15.28
CA GLY A 62 9.24 -4.33 -15.74
C GLY A 62 9.69 -2.86 -15.86
N PRO A 63 8.95 -2.01 -16.59
CA PRO A 63 9.34 -0.63 -16.87
C PRO A 63 9.54 0.23 -15.61
N LEU A 64 8.89 -0.13 -14.51
CA LEU A 64 8.96 0.57 -13.24
C LEU A 64 10.01 -0.01 -12.29
N ALA A 65 10.61 -1.18 -12.57
CA ALA A 65 11.47 -1.86 -11.61
C ALA A 65 12.64 -0.98 -11.15
N GLY A 66 13.34 -0.32 -12.08
CA GLY A 66 14.43 0.61 -11.77
C GLY A 66 14.01 1.95 -11.17
N GLN A 67 12.70 2.25 -11.11
CA GLN A 67 12.15 3.46 -10.48
C GLN A 67 11.71 3.18 -9.02
N LEU A 68 11.47 1.90 -8.72
CA LEU A 68 11.01 1.41 -7.43
C LEU A 68 12.15 0.85 -6.56
N SER A 69 13.28 0.50 -7.17
CA SER A 69 14.54 0.09 -6.53
C SER A 69 15.25 1.22 -5.78
#